data_AF-A0A3D9HZN0-F1
#
_entry.id   AF-A0A3D9HZN0-F1
#
_cell.length_a   1.000
_cell.length_b   1.000
_cell.length_c   1.000
_cell.angle_alpha   90.00
_cell.angle_beta   90.00
_cell.angle_gamma   90.00
#
_symmetry.space_group_name_H-M   'P 1'
#
loop_
_entity.id
_entity.type
_entity.pdbx_description
1 polymer ?
#
loop_
_entity_poly.entity_id
_entity_poly.type
_entity_poly.pdbx_seq_one_letter_code
_entity_poly.pdbx_strand_id
1 'polypeptide(L)'
;MRHQLARLSHTAYSILYLCLGLGVLGGIQRPLLGELPESLPILIGLLTSNLILLYVCHRNVLAQRLWFLGGSVRKLTANRTRTLLLLSFVIWLSIYIQLHT
;
A
#
# COMPACT_ATOMS: atom_id res chain seq x y z
N MET A 1 15.67 -25.91 -9.36
CA MET A 1 15.12 -25.01 -10.40
C MET A 1 13.63 -24.66 -10.24
N ARG A 2 12.70 -25.61 -10.00
CA ARG A 2 11.25 -25.28 -9.84
C ARG A 2 10.92 -24.25 -8.74
N HIS A 3 11.64 -24.27 -7.62
CA HIS A 3 11.47 -23.30 -6.53
C HIS A 3 12.03 -21.89 -6.81
N GLN A 4 12.89 -21.72 -7.83
CA GLN A 4 13.41 -20.40 -8.23
C GLN A 4 12.46 -19.72 -9.22
N LEU A 5 11.90 -20.48 -10.16
CA LEU A 5 10.87 -20.00 -11.10
C LEU A 5 9.59 -19.53 -10.37
N ALA A 6 9.15 -20.28 -9.35
CA ALA A 6 8.03 -19.87 -8.51
C ALA A 6 8.30 -18.56 -7.75
N ARG A 7 9.51 -18.37 -7.22
CA ARG A 7 9.91 -17.13 -6.53
C ARG A 7 9.98 -15.92 -7.47
N LEU A 8 10.53 -16.09 -8.68
CA LEU A 8 10.59 -15.03 -9.69
C LEU A 8 9.18 -14.55 -10.10
N SER A 9 8.26 -15.49 -10.32
CA SER A 9 6.87 -15.15 -10.62
C SER A 9 6.21 -14.38 -9.46
N HIS A 10 6.44 -14.80 -8.22
CA HIS A 10 5.91 -14.13 -7.03
C HIS A 10 6.40 -12.69 -6.88
N THR A 11 7.68 -12.45 -7.11
CA THR A 11 8.26 -11.09 -7.11
C THR A 11 7.63 -10.23 -8.21
N ALA A 12 7.46 -10.77 -9.42
CA ALA A 12 6.82 -10.04 -10.52
C ALA A 12 5.37 -9.67 -10.20
N TYR A 13 4.56 -10.58 -9.63
CA TYR A 13 3.20 -10.27 -9.20
C TYR A 13 3.14 -9.23 -8.07
N SER A 14 4.11 -9.28 -7.15
CA SER A 14 4.19 -8.32 -6.04
C SER A 14 4.54 -6.92 -6.55
N ILE A 15 5.45 -6.83 -7.53
CA ILE A 15 5.81 -5.57 -8.21
C ILE A 15 4.62 -5.04 -9.03
N LEU A 16 3.97 -5.89 -9.82
CA LEU A 16 2.78 -5.50 -10.58
C LEU A 16 1.67 -4.98 -9.65
N TYR A 17 1.45 -5.64 -8.51
CA TYR A 17 0.48 -5.19 -7.51
C TYR A 17 0.88 -3.86 -6.89
N LEU A 18 2.16 -3.69 -6.55
CA LEU A 18 2.68 -2.41 -6.04
C LEU A 18 2.45 -1.30 -7.06
N CYS A 19 2.77 -1.53 -8.33
CA CYS A 19 2.57 -0.56 -9.41
C CYS A 19 1.09 -0.22 -9.63
N LEU A 20 0.22 -1.23 -9.73
CA LEU A 20 -1.23 -1.03 -9.88
C LEU A 20 -1.82 -0.32 -8.67
N GLY A 21 -1.41 -0.72 -7.48
CA GLY A 21 -1.85 -0.16 -6.23
C GLY A 21 -1.45 1.30 -6.04
N LEU A 22 -0.20 1.64 -6.35
CA LEU A 22 0.29 3.02 -6.37
C LEU A 22 -0.40 3.83 -7.48
N GLY A 23 -0.68 3.23 -8.64
CA GLY A 23 -1.42 3.88 -9.71
C GLY A 23 -2.86 4.24 -9.32
N VAL A 24 -3.58 3.31 -8.68
CA VAL A 24 -4.95 3.54 -8.19
C VAL A 24 -4.95 4.57 -7.07
N LEU A 25 -4.07 4.43 -6.07
CA LEU A 25 -3.98 5.37 -4.95
C LEU A 25 -3.55 6.76 -5.42
N GLY A 26 -2.60 6.85 -6.34
CA GLY A 26 -2.20 8.11 -6.97
C GLY A 26 -3.32 8.74 -7.79
N GLY A 27 -4.10 7.91 -8.52
CA GLY A 27 -5.27 8.37 -9.26
C GLY A 27 -6.39 8.91 -8.37
N ILE A 28 -6.55 8.39 -7.15
CA ILE A 28 -7.49 8.90 -6.15
C ILE A 28 -6.92 10.14 -5.44
N GLN A 29 -5.62 10.15 -5.16
CA GLN A 29 -4.95 11.25 -4.45
C GLN A 29 -4.83 12.51 -5.29
N ARG A 30 -4.61 12.38 -6.60
CA ARG A 30 -4.44 13.52 -7.51
C ARG A 30 -5.65 14.47 -7.55
N PRO A 31 -6.92 14.02 -7.67
CA PRO A 31 -8.06 14.92 -7.59
C PRO A 31 -8.30 15.49 -6.17
N LEU A 32 -7.84 14.81 -5.12
CA LEU A 32 -7.96 15.28 -3.74
C LEU A 32 -6.91 16.36 -3.38
N LEU A 33 -5.73 16.27 -3.98
CA LEU A 33 -4.60 17.18 -3.72
C LEU A 33 -4.49 18.28 -4.79
N GLY A 34 -5.14 18.13 -5.94
CA GLY A 34 -5.05 19.02 -7.10
C GLY A 34 -3.71 18.86 -7.83
N GLU A 35 -2.65 19.36 -7.21
CA GLU A 35 -1.28 19.29 -7.72
C GLU A 35 -0.42 18.36 -6.85
N LEU A 36 0.65 17.79 -7.42
CA LEU A 36 1.58 17.02 -6.60
C LEU A 36 2.33 17.99 -5.70
N PRO A 37 2.35 17.76 -4.37
CA PRO A 37 3.08 18.62 -3.46
C PRO A 37 4.58 18.56 -3.79
N GLU A 38 5.21 19.73 -4.00
CA GLU A 38 6.63 19.82 -4.32
C GLU A 38 7.53 19.47 -3.14
N SER A 39 6.99 19.54 -1.91
CA SER A 39 7.79 19.26 -0.73
C SER A 39 8.07 17.76 -0.58
N LEU A 40 9.37 17.45 -0.58
CA LEU A 40 9.91 16.11 -0.40
C LEU A 40 9.38 15.38 0.86
N PRO A 41 9.18 16.05 2.01
CA PRO A 41 8.57 15.43 3.19
C PRO A 41 7.11 14.99 2.96
N ILE A 42 6.31 15.79 2.25
CA ILE A 42 4.92 15.44 1.96
C ILE A 42 4.86 14.26 0.99
N LEU A 43 5.73 14.24 -0.03
CA LEU A 43 5.84 13.11 -0.95
C LEU A 43 6.22 11.81 -0.23
N ILE A 44 7.19 11.85 0.69
CA ILE A 44 7.57 10.69 1.51
C ILE A 44 6.40 10.25 2.38
N GLY A 45 5.67 11.19 3.00
CA GLY A 45 4.50 10.90 3.81
C GLY A 45 3.37 10.23 3.01
N LEU A 46 3.05 10.76 1.83
CA LEU A 46 2.07 10.17 0.90
C LEU A 46 2.47 8.76 0.47
N LEU A 47 3.74 8.59 0.07
CA LEU A 47 4.27 7.29 -0.33
C LEU A 47 4.19 6.28 0.83
N THR A 48 4.57 6.70 2.03
CA THR A 48 4.52 5.87 3.24
C THR A 48 3.08 5.44 3.54
N SER A 49 2.12 6.37 3.49
CA SER A 49 0.71 6.07 3.70
C SER A 49 0.18 5.07 2.65
N ASN A 50 0.54 5.27 1.38
CA ASN A 50 0.14 4.37 0.29
C ASN A 50 0.75 2.97 0.45
N LEU A 51 2.01 2.87 0.85
CA LEU A 51 2.66 1.58 1.13
C LEU A 51 1.99 0.85 2.30
N ILE A 52 1.56 1.56 3.35
CA ILE A 52 0.83 0.97 4.47
C ILE A 52 -0.51 0.40 4.00
N LEU A 53 -1.28 1.17 3.23
CA LEU A 53 -2.56 0.70 2.66
C LEU A 53 -2.35 -0.51 1.76
N LEU A 54 -1.34 -0.46 0.89
CA LEU A 54 -1.04 -1.58 0.00
C LEU A 54 -0.59 -2.81 0.75
N TYR A 55 0.19 -2.66 1.81
CA TYR A 55 0.61 -3.75 2.67
C TYR A 55 -0.60 -4.41 3.37
N VAL A 56 -1.51 -3.61 3.93
CA VAL A 56 -2.73 -4.10 4.57
C VAL A 56 -3.61 -4.82 3.55
N CYS A 57 -3.88 -4.23 2.39
CA CYS A 57 -4.67 -4.84 1.33
C CYS A 57 -4.02 -6.13 0.79
N HIS A 58 -2.70 -6.12 0.60
CA HIS A 58 -1.95 -7.30 0.17
C HIS A 58 -2.09 -8.45 1.18
N ARG A 59 -1.91 -8.18 2.47
CA ARG A 59 -1.95 -9.21 3.53
C ARG A 59 -3.36 -9.68 3.88
N ASN A 60 -4.39 -8.85 3.72
CA ASN A 60 -5.75 -9.17 4.14
C ASN A 60 -6.70 -9.54 3.00
N VAL A 61 -6.50 -9.04 1.79
CA VAL A 61 -7.37 -9.31 0.64
C VAL A 61 -6.66 -10.24 -0.34
N LEU A 62 -5.45 -9.86 -0.75
CA LEU A 62 -4.75 -10.54 -1.85
C LEU A 62 -4.17 -11.88 -1.43
N ALA A 63 -3.48 -11.94 -0.28
CA ALA A 63 -2.96 -13.17 0.31
C ALA A 63 -4.08 -14.17 0.67
N GLN A 64 -5.34 -13.72 0.73
CA GLN A 64 -6.50 -14.58 0.97
C GLN A 64 -7.21 -15.00 -0.33
N ARG A 65 -7.28 -14.13 -1.34
CA ARG A 65 -7.96 -14.39 -2.63
C ARG A 65 -7.08 -15.06 -3.67
N LEU A 66 -5.80 -14.72 -3.75
CA LEU A 66 -4.85 -15.44 -4.58
C LEU A 66 -4.43 -16.68 -3.79
N TRP A 67 -5.05 -17.82 -4.09
CA TRP A 67 -4.72 -19.18 -3.61
C TRP A 67 -3.28 -19.63 -3.96
N PHE A 68 -2.30 -18.73 -4.01
CA PHE A 68 -1.02 -18.97 -4.63
C PHE A 68 0.04 -19.60 -3.73
N LEU A 69 -0.19 -19.77 -2.43
CA LEU A 69 0.72 -20.58 -1.60
C LEU A 69 -0.01 -21.16 -0.39
N GLY A 70 0.07 -22.49 -0.27
CA GLY A 70 -0.14 -23.17 0.99
C GLY A 70 0.72 -22.54 2.09
N GLY A 71 0.06 -21.91 3.06
CA GLY A 71 0.52 -21.84 4.44
C GLY A 71 1.38 -20.66 4.92
N SER A 72 1.91 -19.75 4.09
CA SER A 72 2.99 -18.86 4.57
C SER A 72 2.64 -17.37 4.83
N VAL A 73 1.60 -16.80 4.23
CA VAL A 73 1.28 -15.36 4.42
C VAL A 73 0.18 -15.21 5.47
N ARG A 74 0.58 -15.15 6.74
CA ARG A 74 -0.36 -14.99 7.87
C ARG A 74 -1.14 -13.68 7.75
N LYS A 75 -2.48 -13.77 7.76
CA LYS A 75 -3.37 -12.60 7.83
C LYS A 75 -2.94 -11.69 8.97
N LEU A 76 -3.00 -10.37 8.77
CA LEU A 76 -2.81 -9.44 9.87
C LEU A 76 -3.93 -9.62 10.89
N THR A 77 -3.60 -9.53 12.18
CA THR A 77 -4.62 -9.50 13.22
C THR A 77 -5.50 -8.25 13.05
N ALA A 78 -6.76 -8.33 13.50
CA ALA A 78 -7.69 -7.21 13.41
C ALA A 78 -7.12 -5.93 14.04
N ASN A 79 -6.48 -6.05 15.21
CA ASN A 79 -5.83 -4.92 15.87
C ASN A 79 -4.71 -4.31 15.02
N ARG A 80 -3.77 -5.12 14.50
CA ARG A 80 -2.68 -4.59 13.66
C ARG A 80 -3.19 -3.93 12.38
N THR A 81 -4.21 -4.52 11.76
CA THR A 81 -4.88 -3.95 10.60
C THR A 81 -5.46 -2.58 10.94
N ARG A 82 -6.23 -2.47 12.03
CA ARG A 82 -6.82 -1.20 12.48
C ARG A 82 -5.74 -0.16 12.80
N THR A 83 -4.69 -0.54 13.52
CA THR A 83 -3.57 0.36 13.84
C THR A 83 -2.88 0.89 12.59
N LEU A 84 -2.61 0.04 11.60
CA LEU A 84 -1.97 0.45 10.36
C LEU A 84 -2.89 1.35 9.51
N LEU A 85 -4.18 1.05 9.44
CA LEU A 85 -5.15 1.91 8.76
C LEU A 85 -5.28 3.27 9.45
N LEU A 86 -5.31 3.30 10.78
CA LEU A 86 -5.29 4.54 11.57
C LEU A 86 -4.01 5.34 11.31
N LEU A 87 -2.86 4.68 11.30
CA LEU A 87 -1.58 5.35 11.03
C LEU A 87 -1.57 5.98 9.63
N SER A 88 -2.01 5.23 8.61
CA SER A 88 -2.16 5.74 7.25
C SER A 88 -3.11 6.94 7.18
N PHE A 89 -4.25 6.86 7.88
CA PHE A 89 -5.22 7.95 7.96
C PHE A 89 -4.65 9.20 8.64
N VAL A 90 -3.94 9.05 9.76
CA VAL A 90 -3.33 10.17 10.48
C VAL A 90 -2.26 10.87 9.62
N ILE A 91 -1.43 10.09 8.92
CA ILE A 91 -0.42 10.65 8.00
C ILE A 91 -1.12 11.44 6.88
N TRP A 92 -2.17 10.85 6.30
CA TRP A 92 -2.92 11.50 5.21
C TRP A 92 -3.62 12.78 5.69
N LEU A 93 -4.25 12.74 6.86
CA LEU A 93 -4.89 13.89 7.49
C LEU A 93 -3.88 15.00 7.81
N SER A 94 -2.71 14.65 8.35
CA SER A 94 -1.64 15.63 8.62
C SER A 94 -1.18 16.33 7.36
N ILE A 95 -1.04 15.59 6.25
CA ILE A 95 -0.67 16.14 4.94
C ILE A 95 -1.78 17.04 4.40
N TYR A 96 -3.03 16.59 4.50
CA TYR A 96 -4.17 17.36 4.05
C TYR A 96 -4.26 18.72 4.76
N ILE A 97 -4.09 18.72 6.09
CA ILE A 97 -4.04 19.95 6.89
C ILE A 97 -2.91 20.86 6.42
N GLN A 98 -1.68 20.34 6.31
CA GLN A 98 -0.51 21.12 5.86
C GLN A 98 -0.67 21.77 4.47
N LEU A 99 -1.48 21.18 3.60
CA LEU A 99 -1.73 21.71 2.25
C LEU A 99 -2.85 22.74 2.20
N HIS A 100 -3.69 22.82 3.25
CA HIS A 100 -4.87 23.70 3.30
C HIS A 100 -4.79 24.76 4.42
N THR A 101 -3.66 24.87 5.11
CA THR A 101 -3.30 25.94 6.06
C THR A 101 -2.10 26.70 5.56
#